data_AF-A0A318JV17-F1
#
_entry.id   AF-A0A318JV17-F1
#
_cell.length_a   1.000
_cell.length_b   1.000
_cell.length_c   1.000
_cell.angle_alpha   90.00
_cell.angle_beta   90.00
_cell.angle_gamma   90.00
#
_symmetry.space_group_name_H-M   'P 1'
#
loop_
_entity.id
_entity.type
_entity.pdbx_description
1 polymer ?
#
loop_
_entity_poly.entity_id
_entity_poly.type
_entity_poly.pdbx_seq_one_letter_code
_entity_poly.pdbx_strand_id
1 'polypeptide(L)'
;MTSLQYSLHPTRLCNGGIGDLPDRWYLIEGRHKKAWADCDTGKIEQASQMFGKFSTDFKNVQLKCPNNPDEPEDVPMIRAAAGSLLTALDDVSAFSDYLSKACHEVADKSNIERETIKTVLFYCELTVNTWKITRSAPTVKWFVKKLIDAYIEELQNRAGRDVDTLLTELDGFVDGAIQQTGGSMAGATGDVQLYLAPLLGRYARQGYPTSGRNLFDNIRAGRDGEARAGLDPTLPKRAVYVNGRTRIPDRIDDVNRQVTEVKNTNDTQRSAQQIHDEADWAAQNGYTMTLIVDHRTQLAPDTQQLVNEGKVTVIREELDDNLPKGQSPAPFIPKPGWGPPRTNTDPRGSTGVPVP
;
A
#
# COMPACT_ATOMS: atom_id res chain seq x y z
N MET A 1 4.51 -17.45 -19.36
CA MET A 1 5.30 -16.28 -19.83
C MET A 1 4.80 -15.06 -19.08
N THR A 2 5.47 -14.69 -17.99
CA THR A 2 5.27 -13.41 -17.28
C THR A 2 6.29 -12.45 -17.86
N SER A 3 5.88 -11.55 -18.76
CA SER A 3 6.80 -10.51 -19.24
C SER A 3 7.14 -9.56 -18.09
N LEU A 4 8.38 -9.06 -18.05
CA LEU A 4 8.87 -8.04 -17.12
C LEU A 4 7.91 -6.84 -16.98
N GLN A 5 7.15 -6.57 -18.04
CA GLN A 5 6.13 -5.53 -18.14
C GLN A 5 4.97 -5.70 -17.14
N TYR A 6 4.54 -6.94 -16.85
CA TYR A 6 3.50 -7.22 -15.84
C TYR A 6 4.00 -7.04 -14.40
N SER A 7 5.31 -7.16 -14.16
CA SER A 7 5.90 -7.07 -12.83
C SER A 7 6.16 -5.62 -12.40
N LEU A 8 6.26 -4.68 -13.34
CA LEU A 8 6.47 -3.25 -13.07
C LEU A 8 5.16 -2.46 -12.99
N HIS A 9 4.08 -2.96 -13.61
CA HIS A 9 2.80 -2.25 -13.74
C HIS A 9 1.65 -3.20 -13.39
N PRO A 10 1.18 -3.19 -12.13
CA PRO A 10 0.14 -4.11 -11.69
C PRO A 10 -1.15 -3.88 -12.49
N THR A 11 -1.59 -4.88 -13.25
CA THR A 11 -2.84 -4.80 -14.05
C THR A 11 -4.12 -4.86 -13.20
N ARG A 12 -3.97 -5.11 -11.90
CA ARG A 12 -5.04 -5.08 -10.90
C ARG A 12 -4.52 -4.32 -9.69
N LEU A 13 -5.25 -3.27 -9.33
CA LEU A 13 -4.99 -2.53 -8.10
C LEU A 13 -5.47 -3.33 -6.90
N CYS A 14 -4.75 -3.22 -5.79
CA CYS A 14 -5.16 -3.84 -4.54
C CYS A 14 -6.49 -3.24 -4.07
N ASN A 15 -7.52 -4.06 -4.07
CA ASN A 15 -8.81 -3.83 -3.42
C ASN A 15 -8.74 -4.53 -2.05
N GLY A 16 -8.52 -3.70 -1.03
CA GLY A 16 -8.16 -4.17 0.32
C GLY A 16 -9.32 -4.74 1.12
N GLY A 17 -10.54 -4.24 0.91
CA GLY A 17 -11.74 -4.63 1.66
C GLY A 17 -12.65 -5.61 0.92
N ILE A 18 -13.55 -6.23 1.67
CA ILE A 18 -14.67 -7.04 1.17
C ILE A 18 -16.00 -6.27 1.22
N GLY A 19 -15.99 -5.01 1.69
CA GLY A 19 -17.17 -4.19 1.85
C GLY A 19 -18.11 -4.70 2.95
N ASP A 20 -17.56 -5.43 3.92
CA ASP A 20 -18.36 -6.00 5.00
C ASP A 20 -18.49 -5.05 6.19
N LEU A 21 -19.48 -5.33 7.03
CA LEU A 21 -19.67 -4.68 8.30
C LEU A 21 -20.04 -5.77 9.31
N PRO A 22 -19.58 -5.71 10.58
CA PRO A 22 -19.95 -6.71 11.57
C PRO A 22 -21.45 -6.75 11.76
N ASP A 23 -21.99 -7.96 11.89
CA ASP A 23 -23.36 -8.13 12.38
C ASP A 23 -23.51 -7.36 13.70
N ARG A 24 -24.64 -6.64 13.84
CA ARG A 24 -24.97 -5.84 15.03
C ARG A 24 -24.15 -4.56 15.21
N TRP A 25 -23.45 -4.10 14.18
CA TRP A 25 -22.78 -2.78 14.21
C TRP A 25 -23.72 -1.63 14.60
N TYR A 26 -25.00 -1.72 14.24
CA TYR A 26 -26.06 -0.76 14.65
C TYR A 26 -26.17 -0.55 16.17
N LEU A 27 -25.68 -1.49 17.00
CA LEU A 27 -25.70 -1.34 18.45
C LEU A 27 -24.76 -0.23 18.94
N ILE A 28 -23.70 0.06 18.18
CA ILE A 28 -22.67 1.02 18.54
C ILE A 28 -22.62 2.20 17.56
N GLU A 29 -23.57 2.31 16.63
CA GLU A 29 -23.61 3.40 15.66
C GLU A 29 -23.63 4.77 16.37
N GLY A 30 -22.73 5.66 15.95
CA GLY A 30 -22.50 6.96 16.60
C GLY A 30 -21.75 6.91 17.94
N ARG A 31 -21.26 5.73 18.37
CA ARG A 31 -20.56 5.50 19.64
C ARG A 31 -19.14 4.94 19.48
N HIS A 32 -18.64 4.88 18.25
CA HIS A 32 -17.27 4.51 17.91
C HIS A 32 -16.60 5.67 17.16
N LYS A 33 -15.28 5.74 17.21
CA LYS A 33 -14.44 6.74 16.53
C LYS A 33 -13.70 6.16 15.34
N LYS A 34 -13.32 4.88 15.40
CA LYS A 34 -12.59 4.19 14.34
C LYS A 34 -13.55 3.58 13.31
N ALA A 35 -13.14 3.59 12.06
CA ALA A 35 -13.85 2.88 11.00
C ALA A 35 -13.66 1.37 11.18
N TRP A 36 -14.62 0.58 10.68
CA TRP A 36 -14.45 -0.86 10.62
C TRP A 36 -13.21 -1.22 9.79
N ALA A 37 -12.42 -2.18 10.27
CA ALA A 37 -11.26 -2.71 9.56
C ALA A 37 -11.74 -3.63 8.41
N ASP A 38 -12.31 -3.03 7.36
CA ASP A 38 -12.73 -3.74 6.16
C ASP A 38 -11.49 -4.27 5.41
N CYS A 39 -11.21 -5.55 5.60
CA CYS A 39 -10.08 -6.22 4.97
C CYS A 39 -10.41 -7.66 4.53
N ASP A 40 -9.79 -8.08 3.44
CA ASP A 40 -9.82 -9.47 2.96
C ASP A 40 -8.62 -10.24 3.52
N THR A 41 -8.77 -10.84 4.71
CA THR A 41 -7.71 -11.61 5.37
C THR A 41 -7.22 -12.78 4.52
N GLY A 42 -8.09 -13.35 3.67
CA GLY A 42 -7.71 -14.41 2.74
C GLY A 42 -6.76 -13.94 1.65
N LYS A 43 -7.00 -12.75 1.08
CA LYS A 43 -6.06 -12.14 0.12
C LYS A 43 -4.73 -11.74 0.76
N ILE A 44 -4.76 -11.23 1.99
CA ILE A 44 -3.52 -10.88 2.72
C ILE A 44 -2.69 -12.15 2.95
N GLU A 45 -3.33 -13.24 3.37
CA GLU A 45 -2.66 -14.54 3.54
C GLU A 45 -2.18 -15.11 2.19
N GLN A 46 -2.94 -14.94 1.10
CA GLN A 46 -2.47 -15.33 -0.22
C GLN A 46 -1.22 -14.54 -0.63
N ALA A 47 -1.16 -13.23 -0.35
CA ALA A 47 0.02 -12.42 -0.60
C ALA A 47 1.23 -12.93 0.21
N SER A 48 1.02 -13.30 1.47
CA SER A 48 2.04 -13.97 2.30
C SER A 48 2.63 -15.19 1.59
N GLN A 49 1.77 -16.09 1.10
CA GLN A 49 2.19 -17.31 0.42
C GLN A 49 2.94 -17.02 -0.89
N MET A 50 2.52 -16.01 -1.65
CA MET A 50 3.19 -15.60 -2.88
C MET A 50 4.60 -15.04 -2.60
N PHE A 51 4.75 -14.19 -1.59
CA PHE A 51 6.06 -13.67 -1.18
C PHE A 51 6.96 -14.78 -0.59
N GLY A 52 6.40 -15.70 0.19
CA GLY A 52 7.15 -16.84 0.74
C GLY A 52 7.63 -17.81 -0.36
N LYS A 53 6.78 -18.04 -1.37
CA LYS A 53 7.16 -18.80 -2.56
C LYS A 53 8.27 -18.11 -3.34
N PHE A 54 8.14 -16.81 -3.63
CA PHE A 54 9.19 -16.05 -4.31
C PHE A 54 10.52 -16.17 -3.57
N SER A 55 10.53 -15.98 -2.26
CA SER A 55 11.73 -16.16 -1.44
C SER A 55 12.32 -17.57 -1.61
N THR A 56 11.49 -18.60 -1.54
CA THR A 56 11.96 -19.99 -1.67
C THR A 56 12.53 -20.30 -3.05
N ASP A 57 11.90 -19.80 -4.11
CA ASP A 57 12.29 -20.06 -5.50
C ASP A 57 13.67 -19.44 -5.84
N PHE A 58 14.06 -18.36 -5.16
CA PHE A 58 15.32 -17.64 -5.40
C PHE A 58 16.38 -17.84 -4.30
N LYS A 59 16.05 -18.58 -3.24
CA LYS A 59 17.00 -18.88 -2.16
C LYS A 59 18.14 -19.78 -2.64
N ASN A 60 19.37 -19.41 -2.31
CA ASN A 60 20.58 -20.18 -2.62
C ASN A 60 20.80 -20.45 -4.12
N VAL A 61 20.30 -19.60 -5.01
CA VAL A 61 20.65 -19.71 -6.44
C VAL A 61 22.15 -19.43 -6.58
N GLN A 62 22.90 -20.44 -7.03
CA GLN A 62 24.35 -20.36 -7.17
C GLN A 62 24.76 -20.46 -8.64
N LEU A 63 25.66 -19.56 -9.05
CA LEU A 63 26.35 -19.69 -10.33
C LEU A 63 27.49 -20.71 -10.18
N LYS A 64 27.38 -21.86 -10.84
CA LYS A 64 28.49 -22.79 -10.99
C LYS A 64 29.25 -22.48 -12.26
N CYS A 65 30.27 -21.63 -12.16
CA CYS A 65 31.22 -21.40 -13.24
C CYS A 65 32.59 -21.97 -12.85
N PRO A 66 33.07 -23.03 -13.52
CA PRO A 66 34.45 -23.47 -13.33
C PRO A 66 35.43 -22.37 -13.78
N ASN A 67 36.49 -22.15 -13.00
CA ASN A 67 37.58 -21.26 -13.39
C ASN A 67 38.38 -21.92 -14.52
N ASN A 68 38.50 -21.24 -15.66
CA ASN A 68 39.37 -21.66 -16.75
C ASN A 68 40.45 -20.58 -16.96
N PRO A 69 41.75 -20.88 -16.80
CA PRO A 69 42.82 -19.89 -16.98
C PRO A 69 42.96 -19.36 -18.41
N ASP A 70 42.41 -20.07 -19.40
CA ASP A 70 42.44 -19.68 -20.83
C ASP A 70 41.10 -19.05 -21.31
N GLU A 71 40.29 -18.50 -20.39
CA GLU A 71 38.99 -17.95 -20.76
C GLU A 71 39.08 -16.56 -21.44
N PRO A 72 38.22 -16.28 -22.44
CA PRO A 72 38.11 -14.96 -23.03
C PRO A 72 37.83 -13.87 -21.99
N GLU A 73 38.31 -12.64 -22.23
CA GLU A 73 38.16 -11.48 -21.32
C GLU A 73 36.70 -11.20 -20.92
N ASP A 74 35.74 -11.54 -21.79
CA ASP A 74 34.31 -11.36 -21.56
C ASP A 74 33.74 -12.34 -20.50
N VAL A 75 34.37 -13.51 -20.31
CA VAL A 75 33.87 -14.56 -19.40
C VAL A 75 33.97 -14.14 -17.93
N PRO A 76 35.10 -13.59 -17.43
CA PRO A 76 35.17 -12.95 -16.12
C PRO A 76 34.16 -11.81 -15.93
N MET A 77 33.90 -11.00 -16.97
CA MET A 77 32.92 -9.90 -16.91
C MET A 77 31.49 -10.43 -16.73
N ILE A 78 31.11 -11.43 -17.51
CA ILE A 78 29.80 -12.09 -17.41
C ILE A 78 29.65 -12.77 -16.03
N ARG A 79 30.71 -13.42 -15.53
CA ARG A 79 30.71 -14.06 -14.21
C ARG A 79 30.50 -13.02 -13.08
N ALA A 80 31.18 -11.88 -13.17
CA ALA A 80 31.01 -10.80 -12.19
C ALA A 80 29.58 -10.22 -12.23
N ALA A 81 29.05 -9.93 -13.42
CA ALA A 81 27.69 -9.43 -13.58
C ALA A 81 26.62 -10.43 -13.09
N ALA A 82 26.82 -11.72 -13.37
CA ALA A 82 25.97 -12.77 -12.84
C ALA A 82 26.07 -12.89 -11.31
N GLY A 83 27.27 -12.71 -10.73
CA GLY A 83 27.46 -12.62 -9.29
C GLY A 83 26.68 -11.46 -8.66
N SER A 84 26.76 -10.26 -9.24
CA SER A 84 25.99 -9.08 -8.79
C SER A 84 24.48 -9.31 -8.87
N LEU A 85 24.00 -9.94 -9.94
CA LEU A 85 22.58 -10.33 -10.05
C LEU A 85 22.18 -11.31 -8.93
N LEU A 86 23.01 -12.30 -8.63
CA LEU A 86 22.72 -13.26 -7.57
C LEU A 86 22.71 -12.62 -6.18
N THR A 87 23.61 -11.67 -5.89
CA THR A 87 23.57 -10.89 -4.64
C THR A 87 22.26 -10.12 -4.52
N ALA A 88 21.89 -9.36 -5.55
CA ALA A 88 20.62 -8.62 -5.53
C ALA A 88 19.40 -9.55 -5.41
N LEU A 89 19.43 -10.73 -6.03
CA LEU A 89 18.37 -11.73 -5.90
C LEU A 89 18.28 -12.31 -4.48
N ASP A 90 19.41 -12.54 -3.81
CA ASP A 90 19.44 -13.02 -2.42
C ASP A 90 18.84 -11.96 -1.46
N ASP A 91 19.19 -10.69 -1.64
CA ASP A 91 18.66 -9.58 -0.83
C ASP A 91 17.15 -9.37 -1.05
N VAL A 92 16.70 -9.39 -2.31
CA VAL A 92 15.26 -9.30 -2.64
C VAL A 92 14.51 -10.55 -2.16
N SER A 93 15.13 -11.72 -2.21
CA SER A 93 14.57 -12.96 -1.65
C SER A 93 14.40 -12.87 -0.13
N ALA A 94 15.41 -12.36 0.58
CA ALA A 94 15.33 -12.12 2.02
C ALA A 94 14.24 -11.08 2.36
N PHE A 95 14.15 -10.00 1.59
CA PHE A 95 13.08 -9.01 1.74
C PHE A 95 11.69 -9.63 1.53
N SER A 96 11.55 -10.49 0.52
CA SER A 96 10.29 -11.21 0.26
C SER A 96 9.92 -12.17 1.39
N ASP A 97 10.90 -12.78 2.08
CA ASP A 97 10.63 -13.59 3.29
C ASP A 97 10.06 -12.73 4.44
N TYR A 98 10.59 -11.52 4.62
CA TYR A 98 10.04 -10.57 5.61
C TYR A 98 8.61 -10.15 5.25
N LEU A 99 8.35 -9.81 3.99
CA LEU A 99 7.01 -9.49 3.51
C LEU A 99 6.03 -10.65 3.73
N SER A 100 6.47 -11.88 3.46
CA SER A 100 5.66 -13.08 3.70
C SER A 100 5.19 -13.16 5.15
N LYS A 101 6.14 -13.08 6.10
CA LYS A 101 5.84 -13.14 7.54
C LYS A 101 4.96 -11.99 7.99
N ALA A 102 5.26 -10.76 7.56
CA ALA A 102 4.47 -9.58 7.91
C ALA A 102 3.02 -9.70 7.40
N CYS A 103 2.81 -10.13 6.15
CA CYS A 103 1.47 -10.38 5.61
C CYS A 103 0.74 -11.45 6.40
N HIS A 104 1.40 -12.57 6.73
CA HIS A 104 0.79 -13.65 7.51
C HIS A 104 0.33 -13.15 8.89
N GLU A 105 1.21 -12.47 9.61
CA GLU A 105 0.93 -11.93 10.93
C GLU A 105 -0.21 -10.90 10.91
N VAL A 106 -0.24 -10.01 9.89
CA VAL A 106 -1.33 -9.05 9.71
C VAL A 106 -2.64 -9.76 9.38
N ALA A 107 -2.63 -10.79 8.53
CA ALA A 107 -3.83 -11.57 8.21
C ALA A 107 -4.41 -12.25 9.46
N ASP A 108 -3.56 -12.91 10.25
CA ASP A 108 -3.95 -13.60 11.48
C ASP A 108 -4.48 -12.63 12.53
N LYS A 109 -3.75 -11.54 12.80
CA LYS A 109 -4.15 -10.53 13.79
C LYS A 109 -5.46 -9.85 13.39
N SER A 110 -5.59 -9.46 12.12
CA SER A 110 -6.83 -8.88 11.58
C SER A 110 -8.01 -9.84 11.75
N ASN A 111 -7.82 -11.13 11.45
CA ASN A 111 -8.87 -12.14 11.60
C ASN A 111 -9.30 -12.29 13.07
N ILE A 112 -8.35 -12.38 14.00
CA ILE A 112 -8.61 -12.50 15.44
C ILE A 112 -9.39 -11.30 15.98
N GLU A 113 -8.96 -10.07 15.66
CA GLU A 113 -9.62 -8.87 16.17
C GLU A 113 -10.99 -8.65 15.56
N ARG A 114 -11.16 -8.94 14.26
CA ARG A 114 -12.47 -8.91 13.59
C ARG A 114 -13.46 -9.88 14.25
N GLU A 115 -13.04 -11.11 14.57
CA GLU A 115 -13.89 -12.08 15.29
C GLU A 115 -14.15 -11.68 16.75
N THR A 116 -13.17 -11.06 17.41
CA THR A 116 -13.34 -10.54 18.77
C THR A 116 -14.37 -9.41 18.81
N ILE A 117 -14.34 -8.50 17.84
CA ILE A 117 -15.34 -7.42 17.70
C ILE A 117 -16.75 -8.00 17.51
N LYS A 118 -16.92 -8.99 16.62
CA LYS A 118 -18.20 -9.69 16.43
C LYS A 118 -18.70 -10.30 17.74
N THR A 119 -17.80 -10.88 18.54
CA THR A 119 -18.11 -11.48 19.83
C THR A 119 -18.55 -10.43 20.86
N VAL A 120 -17.85 -9.29 20.96
CA VAL A 120 -18.24 -8.17 21.82
C VAL A 120 -19.66 -7.67 21.48
N LEU A 121 -19.94 -7.50 20.19
CA LEU A 121 -21.25 -7.04 19.72
C LEU A 121 -22.36 -8.06 19.99
N PHE A 122 -22.08 -9.36 19.84
CA PHE A 122 -23.01 -10.43 20.20
C PHE A 122 -23.37 -10.42 21.69
N TYR A 123 -22.38 -10.33 22.59
CA TYR A 123 -22.63 -10.24 24.03
C TYR A 123 -23.35 -8.95 24.44
N CYS A 124 -23.04 -7.83 23.77
CA CYS A 124 -23.77 -6.59 23.94
C CYS A 124 -25.25 -6.77 23.58
N GLU A 125 -25.54 -7.35 22.40
CA GLU A 125 -26.92 -7.62 21.97
C GLU A 125 -27.69 -8.48 22.97
N LEU A 126 -27.10 -9.60 23.40
CA LEU A 126 -27.72 -10.53 24.32
C LEU A 126 -28.08 -9.84 25.65
N THR A 127 -27.17 -8.99 26.14
CA THR A 127 -27.36 -8.25 27.38
C THR A 127 -28.41 -7.14 27.21
N VAL A 128 -28.35 -6.36 26.12
CA VAL A 128 -29.34 -5.33 25.77
C VAL A 128 -30.74 -5.93 25.63
N ASN A 129 -30.87 -7.06 24.93
CA ASN A 129 -32.15 -7.75 24.75
C ASN A 129 -32.71 -8.26 26.08
N THR A 130 -31.86 -8.81 26.95
CA THR A 130 -32.25 -9.22 28.30
C THR A 130 -32.82 -8.05 29.10
N TRP A 131 -32.16 -6.89 29.05
CA TRP A 131 -32.65 -5.68 29.74
C TRP A 131 -33.89 -5.08 29.11
N LYS A 132 -34.04 -5.15 27.78
CA LYS A 132 -35.29 -4.76 27.09
C LYS A 132 -36.48 -5.62 27.52
N ILE A 133 -36.28 -6.93 27.69
CA ILE A 133 -37.31 -7.84 28.22
C ILE A 133 -37.69 -7.41 29.64
N THR A 134 -36.72 -7.25 30.53
CA THR A 134 -36.97 -6.79 31.91
C THR A 134 -37.69 -5.45 31.93
N ARG A 135 -37.28 -4.49 31.10
CA ARG A 135 -37.92 -3.18 30.95
C ARG A 135 -39.38 -3.28 30.51
N SER A 136 -39.71 -4.24 29.66
CA SER A 136 -41.07 -4.42 29.11
C SER A 136 -42.06 -5.02 30.12
N ALA A 137 -41.57 -5.59 31.22
CA ALA A 137 -42.42 -6.23 32.21
C ALA A 137 -43.40 -5.23 32.87
N PRO A 138 -44.70 -5.58 33.01
CA PRO A 138 -45.73 -4.69 33.56
C PRO A 138 -45.44 -4.20 34.99
N THR A 139 -44.71 -5.00 35.76
CA THR A 139 -44.40 -4.76 37.17
C THR A 139 -43.29 -3.73 37.39
N VAL A 140 -42.55 -3.35 36.34
CA VAL A 140 -41.40 -2.44 36.45
C VAL A 140 -41.87 -1.00 36.46
N LYS A 141 -41.51 -0.26 37.51
CA LYS A 141 -41.88 1.15 37.69
C LYS A 141 -41.11 2.08 36.74
N TRP A 142 -41.69 3.24 36.42
CA TRP A 142 -41.15 4.18 35.43
C TRP A 142 -39.70 4.62 35.72
N PHE A 143 -39.35 4.85 36.99
CA PHE A 143 -37.99 5.26 37.35
C PHE A 143 -36.98 4.13 37.16
N VAL A 144 -37.38 2.88 37.39
CA VAL A 144 -36.55 1.70 37.10
C VAL A 144 -36.39 1.53 35.59
N LYS A 145 -37.43 1.79 34.79
CA LYS A 145 -37.32 1.80 33.32
C LYS A 145 -36.28 2.82 32.84
N LYS A 146 -36.24 4.03 33.44
CA LYS A 146 -35.19 5.02 33.13
C LYS A 146 -33.79 4.55 33.50
N LEU A 147 -33.63 3.87 34.64
CA LEU A 147 -32.34 3.29 35.02
C LEU A 147 -31.90 2.18 34.06
N ILE A 148 -32.83 1.34 33.61
CA ILE A 148 -32.56 0.32 32.60
C ILE A 148 -32.17 0.96 31.27
N ASP A 149 -32.87 2.02 30.84
CA ASP A 149 -32.54 2.74 29.60
C ASP A 149 -31.13 3.35 29.66
N ALA A 150 -30.77 3.99 30.78
CA ALA A 150 -29.41 4.50 31.01
C ALA A 150 -28.35 3.38 31.05
N TYR A 151 -28.69 2.21 31.62
CA TYR A 151 -27.79 1.06 31.65
C TYR A 151 -27.58 0.45 30.26
N ILE A 152 -28.64 0.34 29.45
CA ILE A 152 -28.55 -0.08 28.05
C ILE A 152 -27.65 0.88 27.26
N GLU A 153 -27.84 2.19 27.44
CA GLU A 153 -27.01 3.21 26.78
C GLU A 153 -25.52 3.06 27.17
N GLU A 154 -25.23 2.85 28.46
CA GLU A 154 -23.84 2.64 28.91
C GLU A 154 -23.24 1.33 28.38
N LEU A 155 -24.02 0.25 28.27
CA LEU A 155 -23.56 -0.99 27.63
C LEU A 155 -23.18 -0.79 26.16
N GLN A 156 -23.98 -0.02 25.42
CA GLN A 156 -23.69 0.31 24.03
C GLN A 156 -22.46 1.24 23.91
N ASN A 157 -22.34 2.23 24.78
CA ASN A 157 -21.17 3.11 24.84
C ASN A 157 -19.90 2.34 25.18
N ARG A 158 -19.98 1.40 26.13
CA ARG A 158 -18.86 0.54 26.50
C ARG A 158 -18.44 -0.37 25.36
N ALA A 159 -19.40 -1.04 24.70
CA ALA A 159 -19.10 -1.85 23.52
C ALA A 159 -18.43 -1.02 22.41
N GLY A 160 -18.88 0.22 22.18
CA GLY A 160 -18.23 1.15 21.24
C GLY A 160 -16.77 1.45 21.60
N ARG A 161 -16.47 1.70 22.88
CA ARG A 161 -15.09 1.92 23.36
C ARG A 161 -14.21 0.67 23.26
N ASP A 162 -14.76 -0.50 23.56
CA ASP A 162 -14.04 -1.77 23.46
C ASP A 162 -13.69 -2.06 21.98
N VAL A 163 -14.61 -1.79 21.06
CA VAL A 163 -14.37 -1.88 19.60
C VAL A 163 -13.29 -0.88 19.14
N ASP A 164 -13.37 0.39 19.56
CA ASP A 164 -12.34 1.39 19.24
C ASP A 164 -10.95 0.98 19.75
N THR A 165 -10.88 0.32 20.91
CA THR A 165 -9.62 -0.17 21.49
C THR A 165 -9.02 -1.26 20.61
N LEU A 166 -9.80 -2.27 20.23
CA LEU A 166 -9.36 -3.35 19.35
C LEU A 166 -8.92 -2.84 17.98
N LEU A 167 -9.65 -1.88 17.40
CA LEU A 167 -9.27 -1.28 16.12
C LEU A 167 -7.99 -0.44 16.21
N THR A 168 -7.77 0.24 17.34
CA THR A 168 -6.52 0.99 17.57
C THR A 168 -5.33 0.06 17.78
N GLU A 169 -5.52 -1.08 18.45
CA GLU A 169 -4.50 -2.13 18.57
C GLU A 169 -4.15 -2.71 17.20
N LEU A 170 -5.15 -2.98 16.35
CA LEU A 170 -4.95 -3.43 14.98
C LEU A 170 -4.10 -2.43 14.17
N ASP A 171 -4.50 -1.15 14.18
CA ASP A 171 -3.78 -0.07 13.47
C ASP A 171 -2.31 -0.02 13.91
N GLY A 172 -2.05 -0.06 15.22
CA GLY A 172 -0.69 -0.03 15.75
C GLY A 172 0.13 -1.26 15.36
N PHE A 173 -0.51 -2.44 15.27
CA PHE A 173 0.13 -3.66 14.80
C PHE A 173 0.52 -3.58 13.33
N VAL A 174 -0.41 -3.13 12.48
CA VAL A 174 -0.19 -2.92 11.04
C VAL A 174 0.91 -1.87 10.81
N ASP A 175 0.89 -0.76 11.53
CA ASP A 175 1.92 0.27 11.48
C ASP A 175 3.30 -0.29 11.85
N GLY A 176 3.37 -1.15 12.88
CA GLY A 176 4.59 -1.85 13.27
C GLY A 176 5.13 -2.75 12.16
N ALA A 177 4.26 -3.54 11.52
CA ALA A 177 4.63 -4.40 10.40
C ALA A 177 5.14 -3.59 9.19
N ILE A 178 4.51 -2.44 8.89
CA ILE A 178 4.94 -1.52 7.82
C ILE A 178 6.32 -0.95 8.13
N GLN A 179 6.55 -0.48 9.36
CA GLN A 179 7.84 0.10 9.76
C GLN A 179 8.99 -0.90 9.67
N GLN A 180 8.78 -2.14 10.10
CA GLN A 180 9.79 -3.20 9.99
C GLN A 180 10.12 -3.52 8.53
N THR A 181 9.09 -3.60 7.68
CA THR A 181 9.24 -3.84 6.25
C THR A 181 10.01 -2.70 5.57
N GLY A 182 9.75 -1.44 5.95
CA GLY A 182 10.41 -0.27 5.37
C GLY A 182 11.95 -0.28 5.53
N GLY A 183 12.46 -0.75 6.67
CA GLY A 183 13.90 -0.89 6.91
C GLY A 183 14.56 -1.92 5.98
N SER A 184 13.93 -3.08 5.83
CA SER A 184 14.42 -4.16 4.94
C SER A 184 14.33 -3.76 3.46
N MET A 185 13.29 -3.01 3.08
CA MET A 185 13.13 -2.47 1.72
C MET A 185 14.27 -1.51 1.35
N ALA A 186 14.73 -0.67 2.29
CA ALA A 186 15.83 0.26 2.05
C ALA A 186 17.15 -0.47 1.73
N GLY A 187 17.41 -1.61 2.40
CA GLY A 187 18.56 -2.47 2.09
C GLY A 187 18.47 -3.05 0.68
N ALA A 188 17.39 -3.78 0.38
CA ALA A 188 17.18 -4.39 -0.93
C ALA A 188 17.17 -3.35 -2.08
N THR A 189 16.62 -2.16 -1.85
CA THR A 189 16.65 -1.06 -2.83
C THR A 189 18.07 -0.55 -3.07
N GLY A 190 18.88 -0.43 -2.02
CA GLY A 190 20.29 -0.07 -2.11
C GLY A 190 21.10 -1.09 -2.90
N ASP A 191 20.91 -2.37 -2.63
CA ASP A 191 21.61 -3.44 -3.34
C ASP A 191 21.18 -3.54 -4.81
N VAL A 192 19.89 -3.39 -5.11
CA VAL A 192 19.39 -3.25 -6.49
C VAL A 192 20.01 -2.04 -7.19
N GLN A 193 20.10 -0.89 -6.51
CA GLN A 193 20.73 0.31 -7.06
C GLN A 193 22.21 0.10 -7.38
N LEU A 194 22.93 -0.64 -6.54
CA LEU A 194 24.37 -0.88 -6.71
C LEU A 194 24.65 -1.96 -7.77
N TYR A 195 23.93 -3.08 -7.70
CA TYR A 195 24.27 -4.28 -8.46
C TYR A 195 23.51 -4.41 -9.78
N LEU A 196 22.28 -3.89 -9.87
CA LEU A 196 21.46 -4.04 -11.08
C LEU A 196 21.49 -2.80 -11.97
N ALA A 197 21.97 -1.65 -11.51
CA ALA A 197 21.98 -0.44 -12.32
C ALA A 197 22.64 -0.61 -13.70
N PRO A 198 23.84 -1.23 -13.85
CA PRO A 198 24.44 -1.51 -15.16
C PRO A 198 23.53 -2.33 -16.07
N LEU A 199 22.89 -3.36 -15.53
CA LEU A 199 22.04 -4.29 -16.27
C LEU A 199 20.69 -3.66 -16.65
N LEU A 200 20.19 -2.74 -15.82
CA LEU A 200 18.96 -2.00 -16.07
C LEU A 200 19.20 -0.77 -16.95
N GLY A 201 20.45 -0.34 -17.10
CA GLY A 201 20.81 0.90 -17.81
C GLY A 201 20.28 2.16 -17.14
N ARG A 202 19.89 2.07 -15.85
CA ARG A 202 19.35 3.17 -15.03
C ARG A 202 19.65 2.93 -13.56
N TYR A 203 19.78 3.99 -12.79
CA TYR A 203 19.81 3.89 -11.32
C TYR A 203 18.39 3.78 -10.75
N ALA A 204 18.23 3.06 -9.64
CA ALA A 204 16.99 3.08 -8.87
C ALA A 204 16.66 4.51 -8.41
N ARG A 205 15.38 4.86 -8.40
CA ARG A 205 14.94 6.25 -8.25
C ARG A 205 14.92 6.72 -6.80
N GLN A 206 15.16 8.03 -6.66
CA GLN A 206 15.23 8.79 -5.42
C GLN A 206 13.86 9.26 -4.90
N GLY A 207 13.70 9.28 -3.56
CA GLY A 207 12.53 9.83 -2.84
C GLY A 207 12.43 11.36 -2.76
N TYR A 208 13.04 12.12 -3.66
CA TYR A 208 13.15 13.59 -3.56
C TYR A 208 12.40 14.34 -4.68
N PRO A 209 12.04 15.62 -4.48
CA PRO A 209 11.26 16.42 -5.43
C PRO A 209 11.92 16.57 -6.81
N THR A 210 11.18 16.29 -7.88
CA THR A 210 11.53 16.67 -9.26
C THR A 210 11.25 18.15 -9.48
N SER A 211 12.18 18.87 -10.11
CA SER A 211 11.98 20.27 -10.53
C SER A 211 12.22 20.45 -12.03
N GLY A 212 11.69 21.54 -12.61
CA GLY A 212 12.02 21.95 -14.00
C GLY A 212 11.13 21.40 -15.13
N ARG A 213 9.96 20.82 -14.85
CA ARG A 213 9.01 20.39 -15.89
C ARG A 213 8.13 21.54 -16.38
N ASN A 214 7.98 21.64 -17.70
CA ASN A 214 6.99 22.53 -18.31
C ASN A 214 5.60 21.87 -18.37
N LEU A 215 4.58 22.58 -18.84
CA LEU A 215 3.19 22.09 -18.88
C LEU A 215 3.03 20.81 -19.71
N PHE A 216 3.68 20.71 -20.88
CA PHE A 216 3.59 19.53 -21.74
C PHE A 216 4.28 18.31 -21.12
N ASP A 217 5.44 18.53 -20.51
CA ASP A 217 6.20 17.50 -19.79
C ASP A 217 5.39 17.01 -18.56
N ASN A 218 4.61 17.88 -17.90
CA ASN A 218 3.71 17.50 -16.81
C ASN A 218 2.52 16.64 -17.27
N ILE A 219 1.89 16.98 -18.40
CA ILE A 219 0.77 16.19 -18.95
C ILE A 219 1.27 14.79 -19.34
N ARG A 220 2.44 14.71 -19.98
CA ARG A 220 3.06 13.43 -20.33
C ARG A 220 3.43 12.62 -19.08
N ALA A 221 4.08 13.24 -18.10
CA ALA A 221 4.43 12.59 -16.84
C ALA A 221 3.19 12.12 -16.04
N GLY A 222 2.06 12.82 -16.17
CA GLY A 222 0.78 12.39 -15.63
C GLY A 222 0.29 11.10 -16.29
N ARG A 223 0.23 11.05 -17.63
CA ARG A 223 -0.16 9.84 -18.37
C ARG A 223 0.78 8.67 -18.13
N ASP A 224 2.09 8.93 -18.12
CA ASP A 224 3.10 7.91 -17.85
C ASP A 224 2.97 7.42 -16.39
N GLY A 225 2.61 8.30 -15.44
CA GLY A 225 2.32 7.95 -14.06
C GLY A 225 1.07 7.07 -13.92
N GLU A 226 -0.03 7.43 -14.58
CA GLU A 226 -1.25 6.61 -14.63
C GLU A 226 -0.97 5.23 -15.22
N ALA A 227 -0.23 5.16 -16.34
CA ALA A 227 0.17 3.90 -16.96
C ALA A 227 1.01 3.03 -16.02
N ARG A 228 1.91 3.64 -15.23
CA ARG A 228 2.75 2.92 -14.27
C ARG A 228 1.97 2.38 -13.09
N ALA A 229 0.98 3.14 -12.65
CA ALA A 229 -0.02 2.73 -11.68
C ALA A 229 -0.99 1.67 -12.22
N GLY A 230 -0.77 1.15 -13.44
CA GLY A 230 -1.60 0.11 -14.03
C GLY A 230 -2.96 0.60 -14.54
N LEU A 231 -3.14 1.91 -14.68
CA LEU A 231 -4.33 2.50 -15.31
C LEU A 231 -4.08 2.71 -16.80
N ASP A 232 -5.11 2.56 -17.63
CA ASP A 232 -5.04 2.93 -19.03
C ASP A 232 -5.43 4.42 -19.17
N PRO A 233 -4.46 5.34 -19.45
CA PRO A 233 -4.71 6.77 -19.53
C PRO A 233 -5.53 7.16 -20.77
N THR A 234 -5.82 6.22 -21.67
CA THR A 234 -6.62 6.44 -22.88
C THR A 234 -8.11 6.18 -22.68
N LEU A 235 -8.48 5.48 -21.60
CA LEU A 235 -9.88 5.20 -21.30
C LEU A 235 -10.61 6.48 -20.84
N PRO A 236 -11.89 6.65 -21.24
CA PRO A 236 -12.68 7.79 -20.80
C PRO A 236 -12.93 7.72 -19.29
N LYS A 237 -12.56 8.79 -18.58
CA LYS A 237 -12.78 8.93 -17.14
C LYS A 237 -14.23 9.34 -16.85
N ARG A 238 -14.80 8.84 -15.76
CA ARG A 238 -16.16 9.17 -15.32
C ARG A 238 -16.13 10.33 -14.33
N ALA A 239 -16.86 11.40 -14.65
CA ALA A 239 -17.03 12.53 -13.73
C ALA A 239 -18.01 12.19 -12.60
N VAL A 240 -17.73 12.72 -11.41
CA VAL A 240 -18.58 12.63 -10.22
C VAL A 240 -18.91 14.03 -9.69
N TYR A 241 -20.07 14.17 -9.06
CA TYR A 241 -20.50 15.42 -8.46
C TYR A 241 -20.57 15.29 -6.94
N VAL A 242 -19.86 16.17 -6.24
CA VAL A 242 -19.70 16.12 -4.78
C VAL A 242 -19.40 17.52 -4.26
N ASN A 243 -19.97 17.88 -3.10
CA ASN A 243 -19.73 19.17 -2.44
C ASN A 243 -19.93 20.40 -3.37
N GLY A 244 -20.85 20.32 -4.32
CA GLY A 244 -21.12 21.40 -5.29
C GLY A 244 -20.12 21.48 -6.46
N ARG A 245 -19.22 20.51 -6.61
CA ARG A 245 -18.13 20.51 -7.60
C ARG A 245 -18.15 19.24 -8.44
N THR A 246 -17.65 19.36 -9.67
CA THR A 246 -17.37 18.20 -10.53
C THR A 246 -15.93 17.76 -10.32
N ARG A 247 -15.72 16.47 -10.01
CA ARG A 247 -14.42 15.80 -9.93
C ARG A 247 -14.33 14.69 -10.96
N ILE A 248 -13.12 14.35 -11.38
CA ILE A 248 -12.87 13.32 -12.38
C ILE A 248 -11.76 12.43 -11.84
N PRO A 249 -12.10 11.39 -11.05
CA PRO A 249 -11.12 10.42 -10.60
C PRO A 249 -10.47 9.69 -11.77
N ASP A 250 -9.23 9.24 -11.59
CA ASP A 250 -8.51 8.49 -12.61
C ASP A 250 -9.16 7.14 -12.94
N ARG A 251 -9.76 6.48 -11.96
CA ARG A 251 -10.57 5.27 -12.17
C ARG A 251 -11.69 5.16 -11.14
N ILE A 252 -12.83 4.63 -11.59
CA ILE A 252 -13.87 4.13 -10.69
C ILE A 252 -14.21 2.70 -11.09
N ASP A 253 -14.02 1.77 -10.16
CA ASP A 253 -14.31 0.35 -10.30
C ASP A 253 -15.60 0.02 -9.55
N ASP A 254 -16.70 -0.13 -10.30
CA ASP A 254 -18.02 -0.44 -9.73
C ASP A 254 -18.13 -1.89 -9.23
N VAL A 255 -17.29 -2.81 -9.73
CA VAL A 255 -17.29 -4.21 -9.29
C VAL A 255 -16.67 -4.32 -7.90
N ASN A 256 -15.53 -3.66 -7.71
CA ASN A 256 -14.79 -3.70 -6.45
C ASN A 256 -15.10 -2.54 -5.51
N ARG A 257 -16.02 -1.65 -5.90
CA ARG A 257 -16.40 -0.45 -5.15
C ARG A 257 -15.17 0.37 -4.73
N GLN A 258 -14.31 0.69 -5.69
CA GLN A 258 -13.07 1.45 -5.47
C GLN A 258 -12.99 2.67 -6.38
N VAL A 259 -12.62 3.80 -5.81
CA VAL A 259 -12.20 5.02 -6.52
C VAL A 259 -10.68 5.10 -6.42
N THR A 260 -10.01 5.39 -7.54
CA THR A 260 -8.55 5.53 -7.59
C THR A 260 -8.18 6.88 -8.17
N GLU A 261 -7.23 7.54 -7.51
CA GLU A 261 -6.56 8.75 -7.99
C GLU A 261 -5.05 8.55 -7.96
N VAL A 262 -4.35 9.04 -8.99
CA VAL A 262 -2.90 8.91 -9.19
C VAL A 262 -2.24 10.29 -9.16
N LYS A 263 -1.25 10.48 -8.30
CA LYS A 263 -0.47 11.73 -8.21
C LYS A 263 1.02 11.48 -8.37
N ASN A 264 1.55 11.80 -9.55
CA ASN A 264 2.99 11.88 -9.81
C ASN A 264 3.52 13.31 -9.56
N THR A 265 3.43 13.79 -8.32
CA THR A 265 3.86 15.13 -7.91
C THR A 265 4.78 15.08 -6.69
N ASN A 266 5.50 16.16 -6.40
CA ASN A 266 6.37 16.25 -5.21
C ASN A 266 5.56 16.23 -3.91
N ASP A 267 4.38 16.83 -3.94
CA ASP A 267 3.46 16.93 -2.82
C ASP A 267 2.01 16.91 -3.30
N THR A 268 1.07 16.73 -2.38
CA THR A 268 -0.37 16.75 -2.67
C THR A 268 -1.05 18.08 -2.34
N GLN A 269 -0.33 19.16 -1.99
CA GLN A 269 -0.96 20.41 -1.48
C GLN A 269 -1.97 21.00 -2.46
N ARG A 270 -1.63 21.03 -3.76
CA ARG A 270 -2.52 21.57 -4.81
C ARG A 270 -3.72 20.68 -5.12
N SER A 271 -3.65 19.41 -4.73
CA SER A 271 -4.68 18.40 -5.00
C SER A 271 -5.46 18.00 -3.75
N ALA A 272 -5.13 18.54 -2.58
CA ALA A 272 -5.73 18.14 -1.31
C ALA A 272 -7.26 18.25 -1.32
N GLN A 273 -7.81 19.36 -1.85
CA GLN A 273 -9.26 19.53 -1.97
C GLN A 273 -9.91 18.52 -2.94
N GLN A 274 -9.24 18.18 -4.04
CA GLN A 274 -9.74 17.17 -4.97
C GLN A 274 -9.79 15.81 -4.27
N ILE A 275 -8.72 15.43 -3.58
CA ILE A 275 -8.61 14.15 -2.85
C ILE A 275 -9.68 14.06 -1.75
N HIS A 276 -9.92 15.14 -1.01
CA HIS A 276 -11.01 15.23 -0.03
C HIS A 276 -12.38 15.05 -0.67
N ASP A 277 -12.68 15.78 -1.74
CA ASP A 277 -13.96 15.69 -2.43
C ASP A 277 -14.20 14.27 -2.99
N GLU A 278 -13.17 13.61 -3.54
CA GLU A 278 -13.26 12.24 -4.05
C GLU A 278 -13.43 11.20 -2.94
N ALA A 279 -12.73 11.38 -1.80
CA ALA A 279 -12.91 10.53 -0.62
C ALA A 279 -14.33 10.67 -0.03
N ASP A 280 -14.86 11.90 0.05
CA ASP A 280 -16.23 12.16 0.48
C ASP A 280 -17.24 11.49 -0.46
N TRP A 281 -17.05 11.61 -1.77
CA TRP A 281 -17.92 10.95 -2.74
C TRP A 281 -17.87 9.43 -2.59
N ALA A 282 -16.67 8.86 -2.44
CA ALA A 282 -16.49 7.43 -2.27
C ALA A 282 -17.25 6.95 -1.02
N ALA A 283 -17.04 7.59 0.12
CA ALA A 283 -17.72 7.27 1.37
C ALA A 283 -19.26 7.36 1.27
N GLN A 284 -19.78 8.44 0.66
CA GLN A 284 -21.22 8.64 0.47
C GLN A 284 -21.88 7.58 -0.40
N ASN A 285 -21.12 6.95 -1.30
CA ASN A 285 -21.64 5.98 -2.28
C ASN A 285 -21.23 4.53 -1.96
N GLY A 286 -20.60 4.28 -0.81
CA GLY A 286 -20.15 2.94 -0.40
C GLY A 286 -18.95 2.41 -1.20
N TYR A 287 -18.04 3.30 -1.60
CA TYR A 287 -16.77 2.99 -2.26
C TYR A 287 -15.60 3.27 -1.29
N THR A 288 -14.51 2.55 -1.49
CA THR A 288 -13.20 2.87 -0.91
C THR A 288 -12.45 3.87 -1.80
N MET A 289 -11.57 4.68 -1.20
CA MET A 289 -10.70 5.60 -1.94
C MET A 289 -9.24 5.17 -1.84
N THR A 290 -8.58 5.01 -2.99
CA THR A 290 -7.16 4.69 -3.10
C THR A 290 -6.42 5.81 -3.79
N LEU A 291 -5.41 6.36 -3.11
CA LEU A 291 -4.52 7.36 -3.65
C LEU A 291 -3.17 6.70 -3.96
N ILE A 292 -2.86 6.55 -5.25
CA ILE A 292 -1.55 6.07 -5.71
C ILE A 292 -0.66 7.29 -5.91
N VAL A 293 0.46 7.32 -5.21
CA VAL A 293 1.43 8.41 -5.33
C VAL A 293 2.80 7.87 -5.69
N ASP A 294 3.63 8.74 -6.25
CA ASP A 294 5.04 8.41 -6.33
C ASP A 294 5.61 8.25 -4.90
N HIS A 295 6.51 7.29 -4.69
CA HIS A 295 7.12 7.04 -3.39
C HIS A 295 7.70 8.30 -2.72
N ARG A 296 8.14 9.30 -3.50
CA ARG A 296 8.65 10.61 -3.02
C ARG A 296 7.57 11.59 -2.57
N THR A 297 6.31 11.37 -2.92
CA THR A 297 5.26 12.37 -2.74
C THR A 297 5.00 12.61 -1.25
N GLN A 298 5.14 13.85 -0.81
CA GLN A 298 4.78 14.27 0.54
C GLN A 298 3.28 14.57 0.59
N LEU A 299 2.57 13.89 1.50
CA LEU A 299 1.15 14.15 1.68
C LEU A 299 0.95 15.48 2.40
N ALA A 300 0.09 16.33 1.86
CA ALA A 300 -0.38 17.53 2.57
C ALA A 300 -1.04 17.12 3.90
N PRO A 301 -0.99 17.97 4.95
CA PRO A 301 -1.57 17.66 6.25
C PRO A 301 -3.01 17.15 6.18
N ASP A 302 -3.85 17.80 5.38
CA ASP A 302 -5.26 17.41 5.21
C ASP A 302 -5.41 16.05 4.50
N THR A 303 -4.52 15.72 3.56
CA THR A 303 -4.49 14.40 2.93
C THR A 303 -4.01 13.34 3.92
N GLN A 304 -2.97 13.64 4.70
CA GLN A 304 -2.46 12.74 5.73
C GLN A 304 -3.53 12.47 6.80
N GLN A 305 -4.35 13.46 7.14
CA GLN A 305 -5.47 13.27 8.05
C GLN A 305 -6.48 12.26 7.52
N LEU A 306 -6.85 12.31 6.23
CA LEU A 306 -7.74 11.30 5.62
C LEU A 306 -7.17 9.89 5.71
N VAL A 307 -5.85 9.75 5.56
CA VAL A 307 -5.14 8.47 5.71
C VAL A 307 -5.23 7.99 7.16
N ASN A 308 -4.93 8.87 8.12
CA ASN A 308 -4.98 8.55 9.55
C ASN A 308 -6.39 8.20 10.02
N GLU A 309 -7.42 8.74 9.36
CA GLU A 309 -8.84 8.44 9.59
C GLU A 309 -9.31 7.17 8.86
N GLY A 310 -8.46 6.53 8.05
CA GLY A 310 -8.80 5.34 7.27
C GLY A 310 -9.72 5.62 6.07
N LYS A 311 -9.94 6.89 5.72
CA LYS A 311 -10.80 7.29 4.59
C LYS A 311 -10.12 7.16 3.23
N VAL A 312 -8.79 7.21 3.21
CA VAL A 312 -7.96 7.06 2.00
C VAL A 312 -6.86 6.06 2.27
N THR A 313 -6.76 5.04 1.43
CA THR A 313 -5.60 4.13 1.40
C THR A 313 -4.55 4.71 0.46
N VAL A 314 -3.31 4.83 0.91
CA VAL A 314 -2.20 5.33 0.07
C VAL A 314 -1.34 4.17 -0.39
N ILE A 315 -1.12 4.08 -1.71
CA ILE A 315 -0.16 3.18 -2.33
C ILE A 315 1.00 4.03 -2.85
N ARG A 316 2.23 3.63 -2.57
CA ARG A 316 3.44 4.34 -2.97
C ARG A 316 4.18 3.52 -4.03
N GLU A 317 4.38 4.10 -5.21
CA GLU A 317 4.97 3.41 -6.36
C GLU A 317 6.09 4.24 -7.03
N GLU A 318 6.86 3.62 -7.94
CA GLU A 318 7.78 4.33 -8.82
C GLU A 318 7.03 4.84 -10.07
N LEU A 319 6.42 6.03 -9.99
CA LEU A 319 5.57 6.57 -11.06
C LEU A 319 6.35 7.33 -12.14
N ASP A 320 7.68 7.30 -12.15
CA ASP A 320 8.52 7.93 -13.19
C ASP A 320 9.97 7.41 -13.17
N ASP A 321 10.66 7.41 -14.32
CA ASP A 321 11.88 6.63 -14.59
C ASP A 321 13.21 7.25 -14.13
N ASN A 322 13.18 8.44 -13.53
CA ASN A 322 14.39 9.16 -13.08
C ASN A 322 15.43 9.51 -14.16
N LEU A 323 15.06 9.45 -15.45
CA LEU A 323 15.96 9.74 -16.56
C LEU A 323 15.98 11.23 -16.91
N PRO A 324 17.16 11.81 -17.18
CA PRO A 324 17.26 13.14 -17.79
C PRO A 324 16.53 13.21 -19.13
N LYS A 325 16.05 14.42 -19.48
CA LYS A 325 15.30 14.65 -20.71
C LYS A 325 16.05 14.14 -21.95
N GLY A 326 15.42 13.24 -22.71
CA GLY A 326 15.96 12.70 -23.96
C GLY A 326 16.91 11.51 -23.80
N GLN A 327 17.14 11.02 -22.57
CA GLN A 327 17.92 9.81 -22.33
C GLN A 327 17.01 8.57 -22.27
N SER A 328 17.57 7.43 -22.70
CA SER A 328 16.97 6.11 -22.59
C SER A 328 17.89 5.22 -21.77
N PRO A 329 17.37 4.19 -21.07
CA PRO A 329 18.22 3.24 -20.39
C PRO A 329 19.21 2.61 -21.37
N ALA A 330 20.49 2.55 -20.98
CA ALA A 330 21.54 1.95 -21.78
C ALA A 330 22.23 0.83 -20.99
N PRO A 331 21.68 -0.40 -21.00
CA PRO A 331 22.26 -1.54 -20.30
C PRO A 331 23.68 -1.87 -20.78
N PHE A 332 24.55 -2.26 -19.86
CA PHE A 332 25.88 -2.78 -20.16
C PHE A 332 26.34 -3.82 -19.14
N ILE A 333 27.32 -4.63 -19.54
CA ILE A 333 28.00 -5.58 -18.64
C ILE A 333 29.16 -4.84 -17.96
N PRO A 334 29.12 -4.65 -16.63
CA PRO A 334 30.16 -3.90 -15.93
C PRO A 334 31.50 -4.64 -15.95
N LYS A 335 32.60 -3.88 -16.05
CA LYS A 335 33.96 -4.44 -15.90
C LYS A 335 34.23 -4.85 -14.43
N PRO A 336 35.16 -5.78 -14.17
CA PRO A 336 35.56 -6.10 -12.81
C PRO A 336 36.03 -4.84 -12.06
N GLY A 337 35.50 -4.63 -10.86
CA GLY A 337 35.80 -3.44 -10.06
C GLY A 337 35.01 -2.18 -10.46
N TRP A 338 34.07 -2.30 -11.41
CA TRP A 338 33.08 -1.24 -11.65
C TRP A 338 32.31 -0.96 -10.36
N GLY A 339 32.14 0.32 -10.08
CA GLY A 339 31.27 0.81 -9.02
C GLY A 339 30.65 2.13 -9.46
N PRO A 340 29.46 2.46 -8.97
CA PRO A 340 28.86 3.74 -9.26
C PRO A 340 29.77 4.89 -8.78
N PRO A 341 29.75 6.06 -9.44
CA PRO A 341 30.42 7.25 -8.94
C PRO A 341 30.03 7.51 -7.47
N ARG A 342 30.93 8.09 -6.66
CA ARG A 342 30.63 8.41 -5.24
C ARG A 342 29.38 9.29 -5.06
N THR A 343 29.02 10.09 -6.06
CA THR A 343 27.78 10.88 -6.07
C THR A 343 26.53 10.03 -6.23
N ASN A 344 26.70 8.77 -6.69
CA ASN A 344 25.64 7.82 -7.02
C ASN A 344 25.64 6.57 -6.12
N THR A 345 26.49 6.54 -5.08
CA THR A 345 26.51 5.50 -4.04
C THR A 345 25.51 5.77 -2.92
N ASP A 346 24.68 6.82 -3.03
CA ASP A 346 23.67 7.12 -2.01
C ASP A 346 22.54 6.09 -2.13
N PRO A 347 22.29 5.25 -1.11
CA PRO A 347 21.20 4.27 -1.12
C PRO A 347 19.80 4.91 -1.18
N ARG A 348 19.71 6.26 -1.08
CA ARG A 348 18.48 7.03 -1.23
C ARG A 348 18.18 7.43 -2.68
N GLY A 349 18.95 6.92 -3.66
CA GLY A 349 18.73 7.10 -5.10
C GLY A 349 19.62 8.16 -5.76
N SER A 350 19.81 8.04 -7.08
CA SER A 350 20.69 8.91 -7.88
C SER A 350 20.13 9.16 -9.27
N THR A 351 20.32 10.36 -9.82
CA THR A 351 19.85 10.71 -11.17
C THR A 351 20.88 10.37 -12.24
N GLY A 352 20.42 9.87 -13.40
CA GLY A 352 21.26 9.67 -14.58
C GLY A 352 21.29 8.23 -15.10
N VAL A 353 22.15 7.99 -16.08
CA VAL A 353 22.42 6.66 -16.64
C VAL A 353 23.78 6.16 -16.14
N PRO A 354 23.88 4.89 -15.71
CA PRO A 354 25.17 4.29 -15.41
C PRO A 354 26.02 4.24 -16.68
N VAL A 355 27.33 4.38 -16.53
CA VAL A 355 28.29 4.39 -17.64
C VAL A 355 29.28 3.22 -17.52
N PRO A 356 29.70 2.60 -18.64
CA PRO A 356 30.63 1.46 -18.66
C PRO A 356 31.98 1.67 -17.98
#